data_AF-A0A2V8DQA7-F1
#
_entry.id   AF-A0A2V8DQA7-F1
#
_cell.length_a   1.000
_cell.length_b   1.000
_cell.length_c   1.000
_cell.angle_alpha   90.00
_cell.angle_beta   90.00
_cell.angle_gamma   90.00
#
_symmetry.space_group_name_H-M   'P 1'
#
loop_
_entity.id
_entity.type
_entity.pdbx_description
1 polymer ?
#
loop_
_entity_poly.entity_id
_entity_poly.type
_entity_poly.pdbx_seq_one_letter_code
_entity_poly.pdbx_strand_id
1 'polypeptide(L)'
;APKGFIAPNVEVKPFSAAFDVVAHELTHGVTASSARLNGYPFSDAGALNEAFSDMFGASTAFFYEPIGTAPLTASYTLGRDLAVPAGALLIRSLSDPRTTRDPDHYTQRIIGGDPHYNSTIASHAFYLAIEGGANRTSGLAVQGVGAANREQIEKAFFRALTVLLPSNATFALTRAATIHAARDLYGAGSNAERAITQAWDAVGVQDRIAPTATMLPNPASSTAAPCGGLQPSWNLGVTVSAGSSNLRFTQWVWDIFNHNGALEEHDTLSPVDFSQFFRSCGPGSTTLLAQTDACSSVCVSFLSGDSRGSTQITFTAVDDAGRTVTFATPRVTLR
;
A
#
# COMPACT_ATOMS: atom_id res chain seq x y z
N ALA A 1 -6.46 10.40 -26.25
CA ALA A 1 -7.64 11.27 -25.98
C ALA A 1 -7.63 12.45 -26.94
N PRO A 2 -8.76 13.15 -27.21
CA PRO A 2 -8.74 14.36 -28.02
C PRO A 2 -7.71 15.37 -27.50
N LYS A 3 -7.05 16.10 -28.40
CA LYS A 3 -6.11 17.17 -28.02
C LYS A 3 -6.84 18.19 -27.13
N GLY A 4 -6.24 18.57 -26.00
CA GLY A 4 -6.86 19.46 -25.03
C GLY A 4 -7.66 18.76 -23.93
N PHE A 5 -7.74 17.43 -23.91
CA PHE A 5 -8.49 16.68 -22.91
C PHE A 5 -7.98 16.87 -21.48
N ILE A 6 -6.66 16.89 -21.27
CA ILE A 6 -6.05 17.06 -19.94
C ILE A 6 -5.60 18.52 -19.70
N ALA A 7 -5.02 19.15 -20.71
CA ALA A 7 -4.59 20.54 -20.66
C ALA A 7 -4.55 21.15 -22.08
N PRO A 8 -4.65 22.48 -22.23
CA PRO A 8 -4.53 23.14 -23.53
C PRO A 8 -3.24 22.72 -24.25
N ASN A 9 -3.36 22.39 -25.54
CA ASN A 9 -2.25 21.96 -26.40
C ASN A 9 -1.55 20.64 -26.05
N VAL A 10 -2.05 19.88 -25.08
CA VAL A 10 -1.55 18.53 -24.78
C VAL A 10 -2.35 17.48 -25.54
N GLU A 11 -1.63 16.61 -26.26
CA GLU A 11 -2.18 15.38 -26.82
C GLU A 11 -1.76 14.18 -25.96
N VAL A 12 -2.70 13.29 -25.66
CA VAL A 12 -2.44 12.04 -24.93
C VAL A 12 -2.48 10.89 -25.91
N LYS A 13 -1.33 10.24 -26.07
CA LYS A 13 -1.13 9.06 -26.91
C LYS A 13 -1.86 7.83 -26.33
N PRO A 14 -2.00 6.73 -27.10
CA PRO A 14 -2.35 5.44 -26.53
C PRO A 14 -1.38 5.06 -25.41
N PHE A 15 -1.87 4.43 -24.33
CA PHE A 15 -1.05 4.07 -23.17
C PHE A 15 0.09 3.11 -23.51
N SER A 16 -0.10 2.29 -24.55
CA SER A 16 0.93 1.41 -25.10
C SER A 16 2.11 2.13 -25.76
N ALA A 17 2.05 3.46 -25.94
CA ALA A 17 3.14 4.24 -26.50
C ALA A 17 4.23 4.59 -25.48
N ALA A 18 4.01 4.35 -24.18
CA ALA A 18 5.00 4.55 -23.13
C ALA A 18 5.48 3.18 -22.62
N PHE A 19 6.77 2.92 -22.74
CA PHE A 19 7.34 1.59 -22.47
C PHE A 19 7.29 1.22 -20.99
N ASP A 20 7.55 2.19 -20.12
CA ASP A 20 7.41 2.08 -18.67
C ASP A 20 5.96 1.71 -18.26
N VAL A 21 4.95 2.28 -18.93
CA VAL A 21 3.53 1.95 -18.71
C VAL A 21 3.25 0.51 -19.12
N VAL A 22 3.70 0.06 -20.30
CA VAL A 22 3.51 -1.34 -20.72
C VAL A 22 4.16 -2.31 -19.73
N ALA A 23 5.37 -2.01 -19.27
CA ALA A 23 6.09 -2.82 -18.30
C ALA A 23 5.43 -2.77 -16.90
N HIS A 24 4.87 -1.64 -16.50
CA HIS A 24 4.06 -1.48 -15.29
C HIS A 24 2.83 -2.41 -15.33
N GLU A 25 2.04 -2.37 -16.41
CA GLU A 25 0.86 -3.23 -16.55
C GLU A 25 1.22 -4.73 -16.56
N LEU A 26 2.34 -5.10 -17.20
CA LEU A 26 2.81 -6.48 -17.18
C LEU A 26 3.26 -6.92 -15.78
N THR A 27 3.84 -6.00 -15.01
CA THR A 27 4.28 -6.27 -13.64
C THR A 27 3.11 -6.55 -12.71
N HIS A 28 1.92 -5.95 -12.91
CA HIS A 28 0.72 -6.38 -12.21
C HIS A 28 0.42 -7.87 -12.42
N GLY A 29 0.66 -8.40 -13.63
CA GLY A 29 0.55 -9.84 -13.92
C GLY A 29 1.55 -10.69 -13.13
N VAL A 30 2.79 -10.21 -12.97
CA VAL A 30 3.80 -10.86 -12.12
C VAL A 30 3.35 -10.84 -10.65
N THR A 31 2.90 -9.70 -10.15
CA THR A 31 2.37 -9.56 -8.79
C THR A 31 1.18 -10.51 -8.56
N ALA A 32 0.23 -10.56 -9.49
CA ALA A 32 -0.96 -11.42 -9.39
C ALA A 32 -0.62 -12.93 -9.40
N SER A 33 0.46 -13.33 -10.07
CA SER A 33 0.91 -14.73 -10.13
C SER A 33 1.88 -15.12 -9.00
N SER A 34 2.34 -14.17 -8.19
CA SER A 34 3.31 -14.39 -7.11
C SER A 34 2.77 -13.95 -5.73
N ALA A 35 3.19 -12.80 -5.20
CA ALA A 35 2.75 -12.31 -3.89
C ALA A 35 1.24 -12.12 -3.80
N ARG A 36 0.54 -11.91 -4.92
CA ARG A 36 -0.91 -11.64 -4.98
C ARG A 36 -1.26 -10.47 -4.08
N LEU A 37 -0.57 -9.34 -4.24
CA LEU A 37 -0.84 -8.10 -3.50
C LEU A 37 -2.23 -7.55 -3.86
N ASN A 38 -3.26 -8.24 -3.37
CA ASN A 38 -4.67 -8.06 -3.68
C ASN A 38 -5.29 -7.13 -2.63
N GLY A 39 -4.59 -6.03 -2.35
CA GLY A 39 -5.01 -5.10 -1.33
C GLY A 39 -6.44 -4.64 -1.56
N TYR A 40 -7.24 -4.61 -0.49
CA TYR A 40 -8.46 -3.81 -0.47
C TYR A 40 -8.08 -2.36 -0.82
N PRO A 41 -8.93 -1.57 -1.51
CA PRO A 41 -8.65 -0.16 -1.75
C PRO A 41 -8.12 0.47 -0.45
N PHE A 42 -7.03 1.23 -0.55
CA PHE A 42 -6.39 1.95 0.56
C PHE A 42 -5.55 1.12 1.55
N SER A 43 -5.35 -0.17 1.31
CA SER A 43 -4.39 -0.99 2.10
C SER A 43 -2.95 -0.78 1.63
N ASP A 44 -2.00 -1.03 2.55
CA ASP A 44 -0.57 -1.03 2.24
C ASP A 44 -0.25 -1.96 1.04
N ALA A 45 -0.87 -3.14 0.98
CA ALA A 45 -0.70 -4.10 -0.11
C ALA A 45 -1.10 -3.54 -1.48
N GLY A 46 -2.16 -2.73 -1.55
CA GLY A 46 -2.58 -2.07 -2.80
C GLY A 46 -1.55 -1.04 -3.27
N ALA A 47 -1.05 -0.20 -2.36
CA ALA A 47 0.00 0.76 -2.67
C ALA A 47 1.30 0.06 -3.08
N LEU A 48 1.64 -1.07 -2.47
CA LEU A 48 2.80 -1.88 -2.83
C LEU A 48 2.66 -2.54 -4.21
N ASN A 49 1.45 -2.96 -4.59
CA ASN A 49 1.18 -3.49 -5.93
C ASN A 49 1.54 -2.46 -7.00
N GLU A 50 1.02 -1.23 -6.85
CA GLU A 50 1.39 -0.09 -7.70
C GLU A 50 2.89 0.22 -7.65
N ALA A 51 3.49 0.21 -6.45
CA ALA A 51 4.89 0.56 -6.28
C ALA A 51 5.82 -0.42 -7.00
N PHE A 52 5.57 -1.72 -6.91
CA PHE A 52 6.35 -2.72 -7.63
C PHE A 52 6.18 -2.58 -9.15
N SER A 53 4.97 -2.31 -9.63
CA SER A 53 4.72 -2.03 -11.05
C SER A 53 5.50 -0.81 -11.54
N ASP A 54 5.55 0.26 -10.75
CA ASP A 54 6.37 1.45 -11.01
C ASP A 54 7.87 1.15 -11.03
N MET A 55 8.37 0.40 -10.03
CA MET A 55 9.78 0.02 -9.91
C MET A 55 10.25 -0.78 -11.13
N PHE A 56 9.49 -1.80 -11.52
CA PHE A 56 9.88 -2.66 -12.65
C PHE A 56 9.53 -2.06 -14.01
N GLY A 57 8.54 -1.15 -14.08
CA GLY A 57 8.33 -0.28 -15.22
C GLY A 57 9.58 0.56 -15.52
N ALA A 58 10.08 1.27 -14.50
CA ALA A 58 11.32 2.04 -14.60
C ALA A 58 12.53 1.13 -14.89
N SER A 59 12.69 0.02 -14.16
CA SER A 59 13.81 -0.91 -14.34
C SER A 59 13.88 -1.46 -15.77
N THR A 60 12.73 -1.81 -16.35
CA THR A 60 12.64 -2.30 -17.73
C THR A 60 13.02 -1.21 -18.74
N ALA A 61 12.60 0.04 -18.51
CA ALA A 61 13.05 1.17 -19.31
C ALA A 61 14.57 1.36 -19.22
N PHE A 62 15.16 1.35 -18.01
CA PHE A 62 16.62 1.44 -17.82
C PHE A 62 17.41 0.26 -18.43
N PHE A 63 16.78 -0.90 -18.57
CA PHE A 63 17.39 -2.06 -19.23
C PHE A 63 17.46 -1.92 -20.76
N TYR A 64 16.44 -1.30 -21.38
CA TYR A 64 16.28 -1.31 -22.84
C TYR A 64 16.56 0.04 -23.51
N GLU A 65 16.22 1.14 -22.87
CA GLU A 65 16.27 2.48 -23.43
C GLU A 65 17.56 3.22 -23.02
N PRO A 66 18.06 4.14 -23.88
CA PRO A 66 19.13 5.04 -23.47
C PRO A 66 18.68 5.92 -22.29
N ILE A 67 19.57 6.20 -21.35
CA ILE A 67 19.28 7.03 -20.18
C ILE A 67 19.21 8.50 -20.58
N GLY A 68 18.18 9.22 -20.13
CA GLY A 68 18.08 10.65 -20.38
C GLY A 68 16.75 11.28 -20.03
N THR A 69 16.58 12.52 -20.49
CA THR A 69 15.35 13.31 -20.29
C THR A 69 14.61 13.59 -21.60
N ALA A 70 15.11 13.09 -22.73
CA ALA A 70 14.46 13.19 -24.04
C ALA A 70 13.33 12.16 -24.18
N PRO A 71 12.39 12.28 -25.13
CA PRO A 71 11.41 11.21 -25.38
C PRO A 71 12.11 9.86 -25.66
N LEU A 72 11.49 8.74 -25.27
CA LEU A 72 12.01 7.38 -25.48
C LEU A 72 13.37 7.15 -24.81
N THR A 73 13.52 7.65 -23.59
CA THR A 73 14.71 7.46 -22.74
C THR A 73 14.32 7.00 -21.35
N ALA A 74 15.15 6.16 -20.75
CA ALA A 74 14.93 5.70 -19.38
C ALA A 74 15.05 6.85 -18.37
N SER A 75 14.08 6.94 -17.47
CA SER A 75 14.08 7.89 -16.36
C SER A 75 13.29 7.31 -15.17
N TYR A 76 13.37 8.00 -14.02
CA TYR A 76 12.56 7.69 -12.84
C TYR A 76 11.20 8.41 -12.83
N THR A 77 10.81 9.02 -13.95
CA THR A 77 9.54 9.73 -14.11
C THR A 77 8.63 8.94 -15.05
N LEU A 78 7.50 8.48 -14.51
CA LEU A 78 6.62 7.54 -15.19
C LEU A 78 5.59 8.21 -16.08
N GLY A 79 5.31 7.56 -17.21
CA GLY A 79 4.30 8.00 -18.19
C GLY A 79 4.71 9.24 -18.98
N ARG A 80 5.98 9.67 -18.90
CA ARG A 80 6.49 10.89 -19.55
C ARG A 80 6.20 10.92 -21.05
N ASP A 81 6.25 9.76 -21.69
CA ASP A 81 6.15 9.63 -23.15
C ASP A 81 4.69 9.51 -23.64
N LEU A 82 3.70 9.54 -22.73
CA LEU A 82 2.27 9.54 -23.05
C LEU A 82 1.76 10.87 -23.60
N ALA A 83 2.46 11.97 -23.34
CA ALA A 83 2.03 13.29 -23.79
C ALA A 83 2.88 13.83 -24.94
N VAL A 84 2.26 14.70 -25.75
CA VAL A 84 2.97 15.59 -26.70
C VAL A 84 2.71 17.04 -26.31
N PRO A 85 3.76 17.84 -26.02
CA PRO A 85 5.16 17.44 -25.92
C PRO A 85 5.41 16.46 -24.75
N ALA A 86 6.47 15.65 -24.85
CA ALA A 86 6.81 14.70 -23.79
C ALA A 86 7.06 15.43 -22.47
N GLY A 87 6.62 14.82 -21.36
CA GLY A 87 6.69 15.43 -20.03
C GLY A 87 5.58 16.45 -19.73
N ALA A 88 4.69 16.76 -20.68
CA ALA A 88 3.51 17.59 -20.40
C ALA A 88 2.44 16.87 -19.54
N LEU A 89 2.57 15.55 -19.40
CA LEU A 89 1.86 14.72 -18.44
C LEU A 89 2.91 13.89 -17.71
N LEU A 90 3.03 14.11 -16.40
CA LEU A 90 3.80 13.26 -15.51
C LEU A 90 2.81 12.52 -14.63
N ILE A 91 2.90 11.19 -14.60
CA ILE A 91 2.00 10.40 -13.77
C ILE A 91 2.56 10.35 -12.35
N ARG A 92 3.78 9.84 -12.19
CA ARG A 92 4.48 9.70 -10.91
C ARG A 92 5.98 9.89 -11.08
N SER A 93 6.69 10.18 -10.00
CA SER A 93 8.15 10.23 -9.98
C SER A 93 8.70 9.44 -8.80
N LEU A 94 9.56 8.46 -9.09
CA LEU A 94 10.29 7.71 -8.05
C LEU A 94 11.39 8.57 -7.44
N SER A 95 11.99 9.46 -8.24
CA SER A 95 13.12 10.29 -7.80
C SER A 95 12.70 11.50 -6.94
N ASP A 96 11.53 12.07 -7.22
CA ASP A 96 10.95 13.19 -6.46
C ASP A 96 9.40 13.11 -6.51
N PRO A 97 8.77 12.29 -5.64
CA PRO A 97 7.32 12.11 -5.58
C PRO A 97 6.51 13.41 -5.47
N ARG A 98 7.10 14.46 -4.88
CA ARG A 98 6.41 15.73 -4.68
C ARG A 98 6.15 16.49 -5.98
N THR A 99 6.90 16.20 -7.04
CA THR A 99 6.66 16.78 -8.38
C THR A 99 5.28 16.41 -8.94
N THR A 100 4.74 15.26 -8.52
CA THR A 100 3.39 14.77 -8.84
C THR A 100 2.43 14.86 -7.65
N ARG A 101 2.84 15.57 -6.59
CA ARG A 101 2.10 15.77 -5.32
C ARG A 101 1.86 14.48 -4.53
N ASP A 102 2.70 13.48 -4.74
CA ASP A 102 2.63 12.22 -4.04
C ASP A 102 3.50 12.22 -2.76
N PRO A 103 3.17 11.40 -1.75
CA PRO A 103 3.95 11.25 -0.53
C PRO A 103 5.36 10.66 -0.77
N ASP A 104 6.41 11.31 -0.26
CA ASP A 104 7.78 10.76 -0.30
C ASP A 104 8.18 10.04 1.01
N HIS A 105 7.28 10.02 2.01
CA HIS A 105 7.56 9.55 3.36
C HIS A 105 6.30 9.00 4.04
N TYR A 106 6.46 7.98 4.88
CA TYR A 106 5.36 7.24 5.49
C TYR A 106 4.45 8.08 6.40
N THR A 107 4.97 9.15 7.00
CA THR A 107 4.18 10.11 7.78
C THR A 107 3.23 10.96 6.93
N GLN A 108 3.43 11.01 5.61
CA GLN A 108 2.59 11.73 4.66
C GLN A 108 1.57 10.81 3.96
N ARG A 109 1.54 9.52 4.33
CA ARG A 109 0.62 8.55 3.72
C ARG A 109 -0.82 9.04 3.79
N ILE A 110 -1.54 8.87 2.70
CA ILE A 110 -2.95 9.24 2.58
C ILE A 110 -3.78 8.05 3.06
N ILE A 111 -4.31 8.16 4.27
CA ILE A 111 -5.21 7.17 4.86
C ILE A 111 -6.54 7.16 4.08
N GLY A 112 -6.94 5.99 3.55
CA GLY A 112 -8.15 5.92 2.72
C GLY A 112 -7.96 6.49 1.31
N GLY A 113 -6.72 6.79 0.90
CA GLY A 113 -6.39 7.36 -0.40
C GLY A 113 -6.02 6.31 -1.43
N ASP A 114 -6.30 6.62 -2.69
CA ASP A 114 -5.99 5.77 -3.85
C ASP A 114 -4.54 5.21 -3.77
N PRO A 115 -4.34 3.90 -4.03
CA PRO A 115 -3.04 3.25 -3.89
C PRO A 115 -1.92 3.92 -4.71
N HIS A 116 -2.24 4.56 -5.85
CA HIS A 116 -1.25 5.24 -6.70
C HIS A 116 -0.52 6.38 -5.98
N TYR A 117 -1.13 7.02 -4.96
CA TYR A 117 -0.45 8.07 -4.21
C TYR A 117 0.60 7.45 -3.28
N ASN A 118 0.17 6.55 -2.39
CA ASN A 118 1.04 5.97 -1.37
C ASN A 118 2.13 5.04 -1.95
N SER A 119 1.97 4.56 -3.18
CA SER A 119 2.96 3.71 -3.85
C SER A 119 4.33 4.38 -3.95
N THR A 120 4.34 5.71 -4.09
CA THR A 120 5.56 6.51 -4.25
C THR A 120 6.46 6.49 -3.03
N ILE A 121 5.95 6.19 -1.82
CA ILE A 121 6.78 6.01 -0.62
C ILE A 121 7.74 4.83 -0.81
N ALA A 122 7.24 3.70 -1.32
CA ALA A 122 8.04 2.49 -1.52
C ALA A 122 8.91 2.63 -2.77
N SER A 123 8.36 3.15 -3.88
CA SER A 123 9.12 3.30 -5.13
C SER A 123 10.21 4.38 -5.03
N HIS A 124 10.04 5.38 -4.15
CA HIS A 124 11.10 6.31 -3.77
C HIS A 124 12.20 5.65 -2.92
N ALA A 125 11.86 4.74 -2.00
CA ALA A 125 12.87 3.94 -1.29
C ALA A 125 13.70 3.09 -2.27
N PHE A 126 13.05 2.49 -3.28
CA PHE A 126 13.76 1.77 -4.34
C PHE A 126 14.75 2.67 -5.11
N TYR A 127 14.31 3.86 -5.51
CA TYR A 127 15.20 4.86 -6.12
C TYR A 127 16.39 5.21 -5.23
N LEU A 128 16.15 5.54 -3.95
CA LEU A 128 17.21 5.89 -3.00
C LEU A 128 18.18 4.72 -2.76
N ALA A 129 17.70 3.48 -2.73
CA ALA A 129 18.56 2.31 -2.58
C ALA A 129 19.49 2.12 -3.79
N ILE A 130 19.07 2.54 -5.00
CA ILE A 130 19.90 2.51 -6.20
C ILE A 130 20.82 3.72 -6.24
N GLU A 131 20.26 4.93 -6.36
CA GLU A 131 21.01 6.14 -6.69
C GLU A 131 21.63 6.84 -5.48
N GLY A 132 21.13 6.55 -4.27
CA GLY A 132 21.45 7.31 -3.07
C GLY A 132 20.77 8.70 -3.06
N GLY A 133 21.28 9.59 -2.22
CA GLY A 133 20.77 10.95 -2.05
C GLY A 133 20.23 11.18 -0.64
N ALA A 134 19.19 11.99 -0.50
CA ALA A 134 18.53 12.20 0.78
C ALA A 134 17.01 12.30 0.58
N ASN A 135 16.25 11.71 1.48
CA ASN A 135 14.81 11.93 1.49
C ASN A 135 14.52 13.34 2.02
N ARG A 136 13.66 14.08 1.31
CA ARG A 136 13.39 15.48 1.63
C ARG A 136 12.57 15.67 2.92
N THR A 137 11.71 14.72 3.27
CA THR A 137 10.88 14.80 4.49
C THR A 137 11.68 14.47 5.75
N SER A 138 12.42 13.37 5.75
CA SER A 138 13.21 12.96 6.93
C SER A 138 14.57 13.66 7.02
N GLY A 139 15.12 14.14 5.90
CA GLY A 139 16.48 14.65 5.81
C GLY A 139 17.57 13.57 5.90
N LEU A 140 17.18 12.29 5.99
CA LEU A 140 18.13 11.18 6.10
C LEU A 140 18.81 10.92 4.76
N ALA A 141 20.13 10.82 4.80
CA ALA A 141 20.97 10.49 3.65
C ALA A 141 21.03 8.97 3.42
N VAL A 142 21.04 8.58 2.15
CA VAL A 142 21.15 7.21 1.67
C VAL A 142 22.36 7.12 0.75
N GLN A 143 23.24 6.17 1.00
CA GLN A 143 24.45 6.01 0.19
C GLN A 143 24.14 5.46 -1.21
N GLY A 144 23.11 4.61 -1.31
CA GLY A 144 22.79 3.85 -2.52
C GLY A 144 23.85 2.82 -2.89
N VAL A 145 23.55 1.95 -3.86
CA VAL A 145 24.56 1.07 -4.48
C VAL A 145 25.22 1.70 -5.71
N GLY A 146 24.67 2.81 -6.20
CA GLY A 146 25.01 3.50 -7.45
C GLY A 146 24.36 2.86 -8.69
N ALA A 147 24.06 3.67 -9.69
CA ALA A 147 23.41 3.24 -10.95
C ALA A 147 24.07 2.02 -11.61
N ALA A 148 25.40 1.91 -11.55
CA ALA A 148 26.15 0.77 -12.10
C ALA A 148 25.83 -0.58 -11.43
N ASN A 149 25.29 -0.56 -10.20
CA ASN A 149 24.92 -1.73 -9.42
C ASN A 149 23.40 -1.86 -9.23
N ARG A 150 22.60 -1.12 -10.00
CA ARG A 150 21.12 -1.12 -9.95
C ARG A 150 20.51 -2.52 -9.87
N GLU A 151 21.04 -3.44 -10.68
CA GLU A 151 20.59 -4.83 -10.76
C GLU A 151 20.57 -5.51 -9.38
N GLN A 152 21.44 -5.09 -8.44
CA GLN A 152 21.43 -5.63 -7.09
C GLN A 152 20.11 -5.36 -6.35
N ILE A 153 19.61 -4.14 -6.45
CA ILE A 153 18.35 -3.71 -5.82
C ILE A 153 17.16 -4.30 -6.57
N GLU A 154 17.19 -4.28 -7.91
CA GLU A 154 16.16 -4.91 -8.75
C GLU A 154 15.94 -6.38 -8.39
N LYS A 155 17.02 -7.17 -8.30
CA LYS A 155 16.93 -8.58 -7.92
C LYS A 155 16.44 -8.80 -6.49
N ALA A 156 16.86 -7.96 -5.53
CA ALA A 156 16.40 -8.07 -4.14
C ALA A 156 14.90 -7.76 -4.02
N PHE A 157 14.43 -6.70 -4.65
CA PHE A 157 13.01 -6.34 -4.68
C PHE A 157 12.18 -7.37 -5.46
N PHE A 158 12.70 -7.90 -6.57
CA PHE A 158 12.00 -8.92 -7.35
C PHE A 158 11.89 -10.24 -6.59
N ARG A 159 12.94 -10.66 -5.89
CA ARG A 159 12.90 -11.82 -4.99
C ARG A 159 11.91 -11.60 -3.84
N ALA A 160 11.89 -10.41 -3.24
CA ALA A 160 10.92 -10.10 -2.20
C ALA A 160 9.48 -10.27 -2.72
N LEU A 161 9.16 -9.64 -3.85
CA LEU A 161 7.85 -9.75 -4.51
C LEU A 161 7.48 -11.20 -4.87
N THR A 162 8.43 -11.96 -5.41
CA THR A 162 8.09 -13.26 -6.00
C THR A 162 8.18 -14.45 -5.05
N VAL A 163 8.92 -14.31 -3.95
CA VAL A 163 9.27 -15.44 -3.06
C VAL A 163 8.87 -15.19 -1.59
N LEU A 164 8.91 -13.94 -1.12
CA LEU A 164 8.86 -13.66 0.32
C LEU A 164 7.56 -13.00 0.77
N LEU A 165 6.95 -12.18 -0.08
CA LEU A 165 5.80 -11.39 0.30
C LEU A 165 4.49 -12.19 0.24
N PRO A 166 3.67 -12.16 1.31
CA PRO A 166 2.30 -12.63 1.25
C PRO A 166 1.38 -11.57 0.60
N SER A 167 0.15 -11.97 0.32
CA SER A 167 -0.86 -11.10 -0.31
C SER A 167 -1.27 -9.89 0.53
N ASN A 168 -1.14 -10.00 1.85
CA ASN A 168 -1.43 -8.96 2.82
C ASN A 168 -0.18 -8.21 3.30
N ALA A 169 0.83 -8.11 2.44
CA ALA A 169 2.06 -7.41 2.77
C ALA A 169 1.82 -5.94 3.14
N THR A 170 2.64 -5.46 4.07
CA THR A 170 2.65 -4.08 4.55
C THR A 170 3.95 -3.41 4.18
N PHE A 171 4.04 -2.09 4.33
CA PHE A 171 5.32 -1.40 4.11
C PHE A 171 6.41 -1.96 5.04
N ALA A 172 6.08 -2.20 6.31
CA ALA A 172 6.99 -2.78 7.29
C ALA A 172 7.45 -4.20 6.91
N LEU A 173 6.51 -5.06 6.49
CA LEU A 173 6.88 -6.40 6.03
C LEU A 173 7.70 -6.37 4.74
N THR A 174 7.42 -5.41 3.84
CA THR A 174 8.17 -5.23 2.59
C THR A 174 9.59 -4.77 2.86
N ARG A 175 9.79 -3.86 3.82
CA ARG A 175 11.11 -3.52 4.35
C ARG A 175 11.85 -4.78 4.81
N ALA A 176 11.26 -5.58 5.69
CA ALA A 176 11.89 -6.79 6.19
C ALA A 176 12.22 -7.79 5.07
N ALA A 177 11.30 -8.01 4.14
CA ALA A 177 11.46 -8.95 3.03
C ALA A 177 12.53 -8.51 2.03
N THR A 178 12.61 -7.22 1.68
CA THR A 178 13.64 -6.71 0.76
C THR A 178 15.04 -6.74 1.37
N ILE A 179 15.16 -6.45 2.69
CA ILE A 179 16.42 -6.63 3.44
C ILE A 179 16.81 -8.12 3.48
N HIS A 180 15.85 -9.02 3.75
CA HIS A 180 16.11 -10.46 3.77
C HIS A 180 16.53 -10.98 2.38
N ALA A 181 15.85 -10.55 1.31
CA ALA A 181 16.22 -10.90 -0.05
C ALA A 181 17.65 -10.43 -0.41
N ALA A 182 18.06 -9.26 0.04
CA ALA A 182 19.42 -8.77 -0.16
C ALA A 182 20.47 -9.62 0.59
N ARG A 183 20.15 -10.08 1.80
CA ARG A 183 20.99 -11.01 2.55
C ARG A 183 21.12 -12.36 1.85
N ASP A 184 20.01 -12.91 1.35
CA ASP A 184 20.01 -14.17 0.61
C ASP A 184 20.89 -14.10 -0.65
N LEU A 185 20.85 -12.97 -1.36
CA LEU A 185 21.53 -12.81 -2.65
C LEU A 185 22.99 -12.36 -2.52
N TYR A 186 23.30 -11.52 -1.53
CA TYR A 186 24.58 -10.80 -1.45
C TYR A 186 25.31 -10.95 -0.11
N GLY A 187 24.70 -11.65 0.86
CA GLY A 187 25.23 -11.85 2.20
C GLY A 187 24.91 -10.72 3.19
N ALA A 188 24.98 -11.07 4.48
CA ALA A 188 24.76 -10.13 5.58
C ALA A 188 25.85 -9.05 5.61
N GLY A 189 25.45 -7.80 5.79
CA GLY A 189 26.33 -6.63 5.74
C GLY A 189 26.79 -6.27 4.33
N SER A 190 26.08 -6.70 3.28
CA SER A 190 26.37 -6.27 1.91
C SER A 190 26.02 -4.79 1.68
N ASN A 191 26.55 -4.20 0.61
CA ASN A 191 26.17 -2.84 0.19
C ASN A 191 24.67 -2.76 -0.15
N ALA A 192 24.13 -3.79 -0.81
CA ALA A 192 22.70 -3.87 -1.14
C ALA A 192 21.83 -3.88 0.12
N GLU A 193 22.14 -4.71 1.12
CA GLU A 193 21.38 -4.73 2.38
C GLU A 193 21.39 -3.36 3.07
N ARG A 194 22.58 -2.74 3.19
CA ARG A 194 22.73 -1.43 3.80
C ARG A 194 21.93 -0.35 3.07
N ALA A 195 22.03 -0.31 1.74
CA ALA A 195 21.35 0.69 0.92
C ALA A 195 19.83 0.55 1.04
N ILE A 196 19.29 -0.68 1.02
CA ILE A 196 17.86 -0.95 1.19
C ILE A 196 17.40 -0.55 2.59
N THR A 197 18.17 -0.87 3.62
CA THR A 197 17.84 -0.51 5.00
C THR A 197 17.80 1.02 5.18
N GLN A 198 18.85 1.71 4.72
CA GLN A 198 18.92 3.17 4.75
C GLN A 198 17.77 3.82 3.96
N ALA A 199 17.41 3.26 2.81
CA ALA A 199 16.32 3.80 1.99
C ALA A 199 14.96 3.68 2.68
N TRP A 200 14.65 2.52 3.27
CA TRP A 200 13.42 2.36 4.06
C TRP A 200 13.41 3.25 5.31
N ASP A 201 14.56 3.45 5.96
CA ASP A 201 14.71 4.41 7.06
C ASP A 201 14.40 5.82 6.59
N ALA A 202 14.96 6.21 5.44
CA ALA A 202 14.81 7.54 4.88
C ALA A 202 13.36 7.88 4.50
N VAL A 203 12.57 6.90 4.05
CA VAL A 203 11.13 7.08 3.79
C VAL A 203 10.25 6.85 5.02
N GLY A 204 10.84 6.63 6.20
CA GLY A 204 10.12 6.54 7.48
C GLY A 204 9.34 5.25 7.70
N VAL A 205 9.65 4.19 6.96
CA VAL A 205 9.01 2.88 7.15
C VAL A 205 9.82 2.10 8.16
N GLN A 206 9.18 1.70 9.25
CA GLN A 206 9.78 0.94 10.34
C GLN A 206 8.89 -0.24 10.69
N ASP A 207 9.42 -1.17 11.48
CA ASP A 207 8.64 -2.26 12.05
C ASP A 207 7.52 -1.70 12.93
N ARG A 208 6.33 -2.29 12.81
CA ARG A 208 5.16 -1.96 13.63
C ARG A 208 5.35 -2.56 15.02
N ILE A 209 5.30 -1.72 16.05
CA ILE A 209 5.55 -2.14 17.43
C ILE A 209 4.27 -2.69 18.07
N ALA A 210 3.14 -2.03 17.83
CA ALA A 210 1.83 -2.34 18.42
C ALA A 210 0.78 -2.58 17.34
N PRO A 211 -0.28 -3.36 17.63
CA PRO A 211 -1.38 -3.52 16.71
C PRO A 211 -2.21 -2.25 16.60
N THR A 212 -2.83 -2.10 15.43
CA THR A 212 -3.74 -0.99 15.14
C THR A 212 -4.97 -1.49 14.41
N ALA A 213 -6.08 -0.78 14.55
CA ALA A 213 -7.25 -0.97 13.72
C ALA A 213 -7.72 0.37 13.17
N THR A 214 -8.06 0.41 11.89
CA THR A 214 -8.60 1.60 11.23
C THR A 214 -9.91 1.24 10.57
N MET A 215 -10.86 2.17 10.65
CA MET A 215 -12.13 2.09 9.95
C MET A 215 -12.32 3.40 9.22
N LEU A 216 -12.57 3.31 7.92
CA LEU A 216 -12.71 4.47 7.06
C LEU A 216 -13.98 4.32 6.23
N PRO A 217 -14.69 5.43 5.95
CA PRO A 217 -15.66 5.42 4.86
C PRO A 217 -14.96 4.87 3.62
N ASN A 218 -15.62 4.02 2.84
CA ASN A 218 -15.05 3.57 1.59
C ASN A 218 -15.38 4.60 0.49
N PRO A 219 -14.44 5.48 0.03
CA PRO A 219 -14.69 6.30 -1.15
C PRO A 219 -14.52 5.51 -2.46
N ALA A 220 -13.99 4.29 -2.45
CA ALA A 220 -13.79 3.46 -3.63
C ALA A 220 -14.98 2.53 -3.82
N SER A 221 -16.03 3.11 -4.41
CA SER A 221 -16.56 2.63 -5.69
C SER A 221 -18.08 2.76 -5.77
N SER A 222 -18.54 3.33 -6.87
CA SER A 222 -19.90 3.13 -7.43
C SER A 222 -20.22 1.67 -7.78
N THR A 223 -19.35 0.71 -7.43
CA THR A 223 -19.48 -0.74 -7.64
C THR A 223 -19.39 -1.56 -6.35
N ALA A 224 -19.24 -0.95 -5.17
CA ALA A 224 -19.54 -1.68 -3.94
C ALA A 224 -21.02 -2.03 -3.97
N ALA A 225 -21.36 -3.32 -3.85
CA ALA A 225 -22.75 -3.73 -3.75
C ALA A 225 -23.40 -2.91 -2.62
N PRO A 226 -24.49 -2.17 -2.89
CA PRO A 226 -25.18 -1.45 -1.83
C PRO A 226 -25.54 -2.44 -0.73
N CYS A 227 -25.43 -2.03 0.54
CA CYS A 227 -25.84 -2.87 1.66
C CYS A 227 -27.28 -3.29 1.40
N GLY A 228 -27.49 -4.57 1.10
CA GLY A 228 -28.70 -5.04 0.43
C GLY A 228 -29.96 -4.67 1.21
N GLY A 229 -30.84 -3.87 0.60
CA GLY A 229 -32.18 -3.57 1.12
C GLY A 229 -32.29 -2.69 2.37
N LEU A 230 -31.18 -2.35 3.04
CA LEU A 230 -31.18 -1.55 4.26
C LEU A 230 -30.92 -0.07 3.92
N GLN A 231 -31.84 0.80 4.30
CA GLN A 231 -31.74 2.25 4.11
C GLN A 231 -32.12 2.96 5.41
N PRO A 232 -31.29 3.90 5.89
CA PRO A 232 -29.98 4.30 5.36
C PRO A 232 -28.88 3.28 5.68
N SER A 233 -27.83 3.21 4.84
CA SER A 233 -26.69 2.30 5.05
C SER A 233 -25.36 2.89 4.57
N TRP A 234 -24.26 2.42 5.17
CA TRP A 234 -22.88 2.84 4.87
C TRP A 234 -21.99 1.62 4.64
N ASN A 235 -21.09 1.75 3.67
CA ASN A 235 -20.02 0.78 3.45
C ASN A 235 -18.70 1.37 4.00
N LEU A 236 -18.09 0.66 4.95
CA LEU A 236 -16.84 1.08 5.58
C LEU A 236 -15.76 0.04 5.32
N GLY A 237 -14.56 0.51 4.95
CA GLY A 237 -13.37 -0.32 4.91
C GLY A 237 -12.79 -0.46 6.32
N VAL A 238 -12.43 -1.67 6.71
CA VAL A 238 -11.77 -1.97 7.98
C VAL A 238 -10.43 -2.64 7.69
N THR A 239 -9.37 -2.13 8.31
CA THR A 239 -8.03 -2.71 8.29
C THR A 239 -7.57 -2.94 9.71
N VAL A 240 -7.07 -4.15 9.96
CA VAL A 240 -6.53 -4.61 11.23
C VAL A 240 -5.07 -4.98 10.99
N SER A 241 -4.19 -4.42 11.80
CA SER A 241 -2.74 -4.55 11.65
C SER A 241 -2.16 -5.24 12.86
N ALA A 242 -1.37 -6.29 12.63
CA ALA A 242 -0.55 -6.86 13.69
C ALA A 242 0.66 -5.94 13.97
N GLY A 243 1.09 -5.94 15.23
CA GLY A 243 2.33 -5.32 15.66
C GLY A 243 3.52 -6.25 15.48
N SER A 244 4.37 -6.28 16.49
CA SER A 244 5.64 -7.03 16.52
C SER A 244 5.49 -8.55 16.63
N SER A 245 4.31 -9.06 17.01
CA SER A 245 4.03 -10.49 17.21
C SER A 245 2.81 -10.94 16.43
N ASN A 246 2.65 -12.26 16.28
CA ASN A 246 1.39 -12.80 15.79
C ASN A 246 0.26 -12.52 16.80
N LEU A 247 -0.96 -12.40 16.29
CA LEU A 247 -2.16 -12.17 17.08
C LEU A 247 -3.16 -13.27 16.80
N ARG A 248 -3.43 -14.10 17.81
CA ARG A 248 -4.53 -15.07 17.75
C ARG A 248 -5.78 -14.43 18.33
N PHE A 249 -6.76 -14.11 17.47
CA PHE A 249 -8.00 -13.49 17.92
C PHE A 249 -8.79 -14.43 18.82
N THR A 250 -9.35 -13.88 19.88
CA THR A 250 -10.25 -14.58 20.81
C THR A 250 -11.67 -14.07 20.70
N GLN A 251 -11.84 -12.78 20.40
CA GLN A 251 -13.14 -12.13 20.26
C GLN A 251 -12.98 -10.82 19.50
N TRP A 252 -14.04 -10.41 18.82
CA TRP A 252 -14.20 -9.02 18.41
C TRP A 252 -15.65 -8.58 18.66
N VAL A 253 -15.81 -7.31 18.98
CA VAL A 253 -17.09 -6.70 19.34
C VAL A 253 -17.38 -5.60 18.35
N TRP A 254 -18.60 -5.58 17.84
CA TRP A 254 -19.09 -4.52 17.00
C TRP A 254 -20.18 -3.74 17.74
N ASP A 255 -19.89 -2.47 18.01
CA ASP A 255 -20.82 -1.55 18.64
C ASP A 255 -21.37 -0.57 17.61
N ILE A 256 -22.69 -0.36 17.66
CA ILE A 256 -23.40 0.68 16.91
C ILE A 256 -24.11 1.58 17.90
N PHE A 257 -23.99 2.88 17.68
CA PHE A 257 -24.54 3.91 18.55
C PHE A 257 -25.40 4.87 17.74
N ASN A 258 -26.55 5.26 18.30
CA ASN A 258 -27.45 6.23 17.70
C ASN A 258 -26.87 7.66 17.68
N HIS A 259 -27.60 8.62 17.09
CA HIS A 259 -27.19 10.03 17.00
C HIS A 259 -26.94 10.72 18.36
N ASN A 260 -27.53 10.23 19.44
CA ASN A 260 -27.32 10.72 20.81
C ASN A 260 -26.10 10.07 21.49
N GLY A 261 -25.45 9.12 20.81
CA GLY A 261 -24.27 8.42 21.27
C GLY A 261 -24.57 7.23 22.18
N ALA A 262 -25.84 6.88 22.40
CA ALA A 262 -26.24 5.71 23.18
C ALA A 262 -26.05 4.42 22.36
N LEU A 263 -25.60 3.35 23.03
CA LEU A 263 -25.42 2.03 22.43
C LEU A 263 -26.78 1.47 22.00
N GLU A 264 -26.89 1.10 20.74
CA GLU A 264 -28.11 0.55 20.12
C GLU A 264 -27.94 -0.94 19.83
N GLU A 265 -26.75 -1.34 19.37
CA GLU A 265 -26.41 -2.72 19.03
C GLU A 265 -25.02 -3.06 19.55
N HIS A 266 -24.87 -4.30 20.05
CA HIS A 266 -23.64 -4.83 20.63
C HIS A 266 -23.51 -6.31 20.24
N ASP A 267 -22.70 -6.56 19.21
CA ASP A 267 -22.48 -7.91 18.71
C ASP A 267 -21.12 -8.42 19.12
N THR A 268 -21.10 -9.59 19.76
CA THR A 268 -19.88 -10.32 20.07
C THR A 268 -19.66 -11.43 19.06
N LEU A 269 -18.56 -11.35 18.32
CA LEU A 269 -18.24 -12.23 17.20
C LEU A 269 -17.01 -13.07 17.50
N SER A 270 -17.00 -14.29 16.96
CA SER A 270 -15.98 -15.30 17.24
C SER A 270 -14.73 -15.13 16.38
N PRO A 271 -13.62 -15.81 16.71
CA PRO A 271 -12.45 -15.88 15.85
C PRO A 271 -12.74 -16.50 14.48
N VAL A 272 -13.70 -17.45 14.41
CA VAL A 272 -14.13 -18.06 13.15
C VAL A 272 -14.77 -17.00 12.27
N ASP A 273 -15.64 -16.16 12.83
CA ASP A 273 -16.25 -15.05 12.11
C ASP A 273 -15.20 -14.08 11.60
N PHE A 274 -14.19 -13.76 12.42
CA PHE A 274 -13.06 -12.92 11.99
C PHE A 274 -12.37 -13.51 10.74
N SER A 275 -12.05 -14.81 10.77
CA SER A 275 -11.39 -15.48 9.65
C SER A 275 -12.23 -15.49 8.38
N GLN A 276 -13.55 -15.54 8.48
CA GLN A 276 -14.42 -15.51 7.31
C GLN A 276 -14.60 -14.09 6.77
N PHE A 277 -14.64 -13.10 7.67
CA PHE A 277 -14.94 -11.72 7.34
C PHE A 277 -13.71 -10.96 6.82
N PHE A 278 -12.55 -11.12 7.46
CA PHE A 278 -11.31 -10.40 7.14
C PHE A 278 -10.43 -11.12 6.12
N ARG A 279 -10.99 -11.32 4.92
CA ARG A 279 -10.33 -12.05 3.82
C ARG A 279 -10.03 -11.17 2.58
N SER A 280 -10.26 -9.86 2.66
CA SER A 280 -10.20 -8.99 1.47
C SER A 280 -8.79 -8.62 1.05
N CYS A 281 -7.83 -8.55 1.97
CA CYS A 281 -6.43 -8.25 1.64
C CYS A 281 -5.50 -9.44 1.87
N GLY A 282 -6.02 -10.64 2.17
CA GLY A 282 -5.22 -11.83 2.45
C GLY A 282 -6.09 -13.05 2.76
N PRO A 283 -5.51 -14.24 2.95
CA PRO A 283 -6.28 -15.39 3.40
C PRO A 283 -6.90 -15.10 4.78
N GLY A 284 -8.20 -15.34 4.88
CA GLY A 284 -8.91 -15.26 6.14
C GLY A 284 -8.35 -16.25 7.16
N SER A 285 -7.97 -15.77 8.34
CA SER A 285 -7.30 -16.55 9.38
C SER A 285 -7.71 -16.08 10.78
N THR A 286 -7.76 -17.02 11.73
CA THR A 286 -7.95 -16.69 13.17
C THR A 286 -6.68 -16.12 13.80
N THR A 287 -5.53 -16.26 13.12
CA THR A 287 -4.24 -15.72 13.54
C THR A 287 -3.73 -14.76 12.47
N LEU A 288 -3.49 -13.51 12.86
CA LEU A 288 -2.83 -12.52 12.03
C LEU A 288 -1.33 -12.53 12.30
N LEU A 289 -0.52 -12.66 11.25
CA LEU A 289 0.93 -12.74 11.38
C LEU A 289 1.54 -11.38 11.71
N ALA A 290 2.66 -11.37 12.43
CA ALA A 290 3.40 -10.15 12.73
C ALA A 290 3.64 -9.30 11.47
N GLN A 291 3.56 -7.98 11.61
CA GLN A 291 3.75 -7.01 10.51
C GLN A 291 2.77 -7.14 9.33
N THR A 292 1.72 -7.96 9.40
CA THR A 292 0.73 -8.11 8.32
C THR A 292 -0.59 -7.40 8.61
N ASP A 293 -1.41 -7.23 7.57
CA ASP A 293 -2.77 -6.69 7.67
C ASP A 293 -3.84 -7.76 7.42
N ALA A 294 -5.02 -7.56 8.01
CA ALA A 294 -6.26 -8.22 7.64
C ALA A 294 -7.29 -7.14 7.33
N CYS A 295 -8.10 -7.31 6.29
CA CYS A 295 -8.99 -6.26 5.82
C CYS A 295 -10.34 -6.81 5.40
N SER A 296 -11.36 -5.98 5.54
CA SER A 296 -12.71 -6.28 5.08
C SER A 296 -13.50 -5.01 4.76
N SER A 297 -14.68 -5.21 4.18
CA SER A 297 -15.73 -4.23 3.98
C SER A 297 -16.89 -4.58 4.90
N VAL A 298 -17.31 -3.65 5.76
CA VAL A 298 -18.50 -3.81 6.61
C VAL A 298 -19.65 -2.95 6.08
N CYS A 299 -20.86 -3.49 6.18
CA CYS A 299 -22.10 -2.79 5.89
C CYS A 299 -22.80 -2.42 7.19
N VAL A 300 -23.07 -1.14 7.40
CA VAL A 300 -23.71 -0.64 8.62
C VAL A 300 -25.08 -0.05 8.27
N SER A 301 -26.09 -0.35 9.08
CA SER A 301 -27.43 0.26 9.01
C SER A 301 -28.02 0.35 10.42
N PHE A 302 -28.91 1.32 10.66
CA PHE A 302 -29.59 1.46 11.95
C PHE A 302 -30.96 0.77 11.92
N LEU A 303 -31.20 -0.16 12.86
CA LEU A 303 -32.48 -0.86 12.99
C LEU A 303 -33.64 0.10 13.31
N SER A 304 -33.36 1.19 14.02
CA SER A 304 -34.33 2.24 14.33
C SER A 304 -34.73 3.13 13.15
N GLY A 305 -34.10 2.98 11.98
CA GLY A 305 -34.30 3.86 10.82
C GLY A 305 -33.63 5.23 10.98
N ASP A 306 -32.77 5.41 11.99
CA ASP A 306 -31.96 6.61 12.15
C ASP A 306 -31.02 6.78 10.95
N SER A 307 -30.82 8.02 10.52
CA SER A 307 -29.89 8.37 9.44
C SER A 307 -28.52 8.82 9.95
N ARG A 308 -28.33 8.83 11.27
CA ARG A 308 -27.12 9.33 11.90
C ARG A 308 -26.75 8.48 13.09
N GLY A 309 -25.45 8.36 13.30
CA GLY A 309 -24.93 7.70 14.49
C GLY A 309 -23.45 7.48 14.35
N SER A 310 -22.97 6.40 14.95
CA SER A 310 -21.56 6.03 14.86
C SER A 310 -21.35 4.55 15.12
N THR A 311 -20.20 4.04 14.71
CA THR A 311 -19.83 2.65 14.95
C THR A 311 -18.36 2.52 15.35
N GLN A 312 -18.06 1.48 16.10
CA GLN A 312 -16.72 1.11 16.51
C GLN A 312 -16.59 -0.41 16.53
N ILE A 313 -15.40 -0.91 16.18
CA ILE A 313 -15.07 -2.32 16.35
C ILE A 313 -13.91 -2.44 17.33
N THR A 314 -14.07 -3.32 18.32
CA THR A 314 -13.04 -3.65 19.31
C THR A 314 -12.57 -5.08 19.10
N PHE A 315 -11.27 -5.28 19.01
CA PHE A 315 -10.63 -6.59 18.84
C PHE A 315 -9.93 -7.00 20.12
N THR A 316 -10.02 -8.29 20.45
CA THR A 316 -9.26 -8.93 21.52
C THR A 316 -8.52 -10.14 20.97
N ALA A 317 -7.22 -10.20 21.24
CA ALA A 317 -6.33 -11.26 20.79
C ALA A 317 -5.32 -11.64 21.88
N VAL A 318 -4.60 -12.74 21.64
CA VAL A 318 -3.47 -13.17 22.45
C VAL A 318 -2.20 -13.12 21.59
N ASP A 319 -1.15 -12.49 22.12
CA ASP A 319 0.17 -12.41 21.48
C ASP A 319 0.98 -13.71 21.64
N ASP A 320 2.13 -13.82 20.96
CA ASP A 320 3.02 -14.99 21.05
C ASP A 320 3.57 -15.25 22.48
N ALA A 321 3.53 -14.24 23.36
CA ALA A 321 3.93 -14.36 24.76
C ALA A 321 2.77 -14.72 25.70
N GLY A 322 1.57 -14.97 25.16
CA GLY A 322 0.38 -15.32 25.93
C GLY A 322 -0.33 -14.13 26.58
N ARG A 323 0.03 -12.89 26.25
CA ARG A 323 -0.62 -11.68 26.79
C ARG A 323 -1.87 -11.35 26.00
N THR A 324 -2.93 -10.97 26.71
CA THR A 324 -4.14 -10.44 26.09
C THR A 324 -3.89 -9.00 25.61
N VAL A 325 -4.24 -8.73 24.35
CA VAL A 325 -4.15 -7.41 23.73
C VAL A 325 -5.55 -7.02 23.24
N THR A 326 -5.98 -5.82 23.61
CA THR A 326 -7.25 -5.23 23.17
C THR A 326 -6.99 -3.90 22.49
N PHE A 327 -7.58 -3.71 21.32
CA PHE A 327 -7.44 -2.49 20.53
C PHE A 327 -8.69 -2.28 19.68
N ALA A 328 -8.99 -1.05 19.30
CA ALA A 328 -10.24 -0.71 18.62
C ALA A 328 -9.99 0.22 17.44
N THR A 329 -10.92 0.23 16.48
CA THR A 329 -10.99 1.28 15.49
C THR A 329 -11.33 2.60 16.19
N PRO A 330 -11.00 3.76 15.58
CA PRO A 330 -11.66 5.00 15.96
C PRO A 330 -13.19 4.84 15.83
N ARG A 331 -13.93 5.58 16.64
CA ARG A 331 -15.39 5.65 16.50
C ARG A 331 -15.72 6.49 15.27
N VAL A 332 -16.29 5.87 14.24
CA VAL A 332 -16.60 6.52 12.95
C VAL A 332 -18.03 7.04 12.99
N THR A 333 -18.21 8.33 12.71
CA THR A 333 -19.54 8.94 12.58
C THR A 333 -20.15 8.60 11.22
N LEU A 334 -21.41 8.21 11.23
CA LEU A 334 -22.23 7.91 10.06
C LEU A 334 -23.18 9.07 9.84
N ARG A 335 -23.15 9.66 8.64
CA ARG A 335 -23.92 10.84 8.24
C ARG A 335 -24.48 10.68 6.84
#